data_AF-A0A3D4UVN6-F1
#
_entry.id   AF-A0A3D4UVN6-F1
#
_cell.length_a   1.000
_cell.length_b   1.000
_cell.length_c   1.000
_cell.angle_alpha   90.00
_cell.angle_beta   90.00
_cell.angle_gamma   90.00
#
_symmetry.space_group_name_H-M   'P 1'
#
loop_
_entity.id
_entity.type
_entity.pdbx_description
1 polymer ?
#
loop_
_entity_poly.entity_id
_entity_poly.type
_entity_poly.pdbx_seq_one_letter_code
_entity_poly.pdbx_strand_id
1 'polypeptide(L)'
;MTHPLAIKKAVALIELFEGTEVEAYLDPVGIPTICTGMTKYSNGEPVRLGDVCYEAICSAYTEEQIERDILPEVSKIPGWKKLGACRQAALISFAWNMGYDFYEKAEYETLQEVLKEGSIRPEAYEDVEYILSLYSKSAGEQLPGLMYRREIESNEWRKESVKPIHLFASQDTYLKKAPIEEKQLSEYGKQFIEVEDELVVSRLEEIAGDNHSKITVFGSSKTWYIDQPHWREKIATNFVTKKADNVDWNILEDRVGNYLTVGEVLQYDPRRAPTEGSKEEKNLIELANQFDAIREAWGAPVGVVGGYRPEQQSIDDYHRKGMALDIYPVNDSVEDFARWLSKRWNGGIFLQKEKGYVHIDIRYHSRFSKRPQQSLKSLAI
;
A
#
# COMPACT_ATOMS: atom_id res chain seq x y z
N MET A 1 -11.46 -6.98 -6.95
CA MET A 1 -10.60 -7.76 -7.84
C MET A 1 -9.32 -8.02 -7.08
N THR A 2 -8.60 -9.09 -7.42
CA THR A 2 -7.26 -9.35 -6.87
C THR A 2 -6.32 -8.23 -7.28
N HIS A 3 -5.39 -7.85 -6.41
CA HIS A 3 -4.41 -6.81 -6.67
C HIS A 3 -3.49 -7.25 -7.83
N PRO A 4 -3.15 -6.37 -8.80
CA PRO A 4 -2.38 -6.75 -9.99
C PRO A 4 -1.01 -7.40 -9.71
N LEU A 5 -0.42 -7.10 -8.55
CA LEU A 5 0.87 -7.64 -8.12
C LEU A 5 0.76 -8.92 -7.26
N ALA A 6 -0.44 -9.30 -6.79
CA ALA A 6 -0.59 -10.39 -5.84
C ALA A 6 -0.18 -11.75 -6.42
N ILE A 7 -0.57 -12.04 -7.67
CA ILE A 7 -0.27 -13.32 -8.32
C ILE A 7 1.23 -13.50 -8.47
N LYS A 8 1.94 -12.50 -9.00
CA LYS A 8 3.41 -12.56 -9.17
C LYS A 8 4.15 -12.75 -7.85
N LYS A 9 3.70 -12.08 -6.79
CA LYS A 9 4.23 -12.27 -5.44
C LYS A 9 3.96 -13.68 -4.92
N ALA A 10 2.75 -14.20 -5.14
CA ALA A 10 2.39 -15.55 -4.74
C ALA A 10 3.21 -16.61 -5.49
N VAL A 11 3.45 -16.43 -6.79
CA VAL A 11 4.33 -17.31 -7.58
C VAL A 11 5.73 -17.35 -6.99
N ALA A 12 6.33 -16.20 -6.70
CA ALA A 12 7.66 -16.15 -6.08
C ALA A 12 7.70 -16.87 -4.72
N LEU A 13 6.63 -16.79 -3.91
CA LEU A 13 6.52 -17.56 -2.67
C LEU A 13 6.40 -19.07 -2.92
N ILE A 14 5.54 -19.47 -3.86
CA ILE A 14 5.30 -20.89 -4.18
C ILE A 14 6.57 -21.52 -4.76
N GLU A 15 7.23 -20.88 -5.72
CA GLU A 15 8.50 -21.35 -6.29
C GLU A 15 9.60 -21.50 -5.24
N LEU A 16 9.65 -20.60 -4.25
CA LEU A 16 10.58 -20.70 -3.13
C LEU A 16 10.38 -21.99 -2.30
N PHE A 17 9.15 -22.49 -2.17
CA PHE A 17 8.85 -23.67 -1.34
C PHE A 17 8.76 -24.97 -2.12
N GLU A 18 8.14 -24.95 -3.30
CA GLU A 18 7.94 -26.15 -4.13
C GLU A 18 9.16 -26.44 -5.03
N GLY A 19 10.02 -25.44 -5.26
CA GLY A 19 11.05 -25.50 -6.28
C GLY A 19 10.49 -25.30 -7.69
N THR A 20 11.37 -25.34 -8.69
CA THR A 20 10.99 -25.28 -10.10
C THR A 20 11.91 -26.19 -10.90
N GLU A 21 11.35 -27.29 -11.43
CA GLU A 21 12.09 -28.24 -12.24
C GLU A 21 11.72 -28.06 -13.72
N VAL A 22 12.66 -27.56 -14.51
CA VAL A 22 12.41 -27.27 -15.94
C VAL A 22 12.42 -28.51 -16.83
N GLU A 23 12.89 -29.65 -16.32
CA GLU A 23 12.84 -30.94 -16.99
C GLU A 23 11.90 -31.88 -16.22
N ALA A 24 11.06 -32.63 -16.94
CA ALA A 24 10.13 -33.55 -16.29
C ALA A 24 10.86 -34.68 -15.55
N TYR A 25 10.46 -34.90 -14.29
CA TYR A 25 10.99 -35.91 -13.38
C TYR A 25 9.87 -36.82 -12.86
N LEU A 26 10.23 -37.92 -12.18
CA LEU A 26 9.25 -38.73 -11.44
C LEU A 26 9.19 -38.23 -10.00
N ASP A 27 7.98 -37.87 -9.55
CA ASP A 27 7.74 -37.54 -8.15
C ASP A 27 7.90 -38.80 -7.24
N PRO A 28 7.84 -38.66 -5.90
CA PRO A 28 8.01 -39.80 -4.98
C PRO A 28 6.99 -40.94 -5.16
N VAL A 29 5.86 -40.69 -5.82
CA VAL A 29 4.83 -41.70 -6.11
C VAL A 29 4.90 -42.21 -7.57
N GLY A 30 5.88 -41.75 -8.35
CA GLY A 30 6.17 -42.22 -9.70
C GLY A 30 5.36 -41.54 -10.81
N ILE A 31 4.81 -40.34 -10.57
CA ILE A 31 4.05 -39.57 -11.56
C ILE A 31 5.00 -38.56 -12.25
N PRO A 32 5.05 -38.53 -13.59
CA PRO A 32 5.77 -37.49 -14.32
C PRO A 32 5.30 -36.08 -13.92
N THR A 33 6.24 -35.27 -13.48
CA THR A 33 6.01 -33.96 -12.87
C THR A 33 7.02 -32.96 -13.43
N ILE A 34 6.61 -31.71 -13.65
CA ILE A 34 7.46 -30.62 -14.15
C ILE A 34 7.09 -29.29 -13.48
N CYS A 35 7.93 -28.27 -13.63
CA CYS A 35 7.73 -26.92 -13.11
C CYS A 35 7.51 -26.93 -11.59
N THR A 36 6.48 -26.24 -11.08
CA THR A 36 6.14 -26.18 -9.65
C THR A 36 5.21 -27.34 -9.24
N GLY A 37 5.55 -28.57 -9.61
CA GLY A 37 4.77 -29.76 -9.22
C GLY A 37 3.58 -30.09 -10.14
N MET A 38 3.61 -29.68 -11.41
CA MET A 38 2.53 -29.95 -12.36
C MET A 38 2.62 -31.37 -12.91
N THR A 39 1.48 -32.07 -12.95
CA THR A 39 1.35 -33.41 -13.58
C THR A 39 0.53 -33.40 -14.87
N LYS A 40 -0.10 -32.26 -15.18
CA LYS A 40 -0.87 -32.01 -16.41
C LYS A 40 -0.70 -30.57 -16.85
N TYR A 41 -0.68 -30.36 -18.15
CA TYR A 41 -0.74 -29.04 -18.77
C TYR A 41 -2.16 -28.49 -18.77
N SER A 42 -2.30 -27.18 -19.01
CA SER A 42 -3.58 -26.48 -19.01
C SER A 42 -4.58 -26.96 -20.07
N ASN A 43 -4.09 -27.57 -21.15
CA ASN A 43 -4.92 -28.24 -22.16
C ASN A 43 -5.40 -29.64 -21.74
N GLY A 44 -5.04 -30.11 -20.54
CA GLY A 44 -5.40 -31.40 -19.99
C GLY A 44 -4.44 -32.55 -20.33
N GLU A 45 -3.44 -32.33 -21.19
CA GLU A 45 -2.44 -33.35 -21.52
C GLU A 45 -1.56 -33.68 -20.31
N PRO A 46 -1.27 -34.97 -20.06
CA PRO A 46 -0.35 -35.35 -19.00
C PRO A 46 1.08 -34.93 -19.31
N VAL A 47 1.83 -34.59 -18.26
CA VAL A 47 3.28 -34.44 -18.35
C VAL A 47 3.92 -35.78 -18.69
N ARG A 48 4.96 -35.75 -19.52
CA ARG A 48 5.69 -36.94 -19.95
C ARG A 48 7.18 -36.78 -19.66
N LEU A 49 7.86 -37.88 -19.34
CA LEU A 49 9.31 -37.85 -19.20
C LEU A 49 9.95 -37.42 -20.52
N GLY A 50 10.88 -36.47 -20.43
CA GLY A 50 11.50 -35.82 -21.58
C GLY A 50 10.86 -34.49 -21.99
N ASP A 51 9.74 -34.09 -21.37
CA ASP A 51 9.23 -32.73 -21.49
C ASP A 51 10.22 -31.74 -20.85
N VAL A 52 10.44 -30.60 -21.51
CA VAL A 52 11.36 -29.53 -21.06
C VAL A 52 10.70 -28.18 -21.26
N CYS A 53 10.79 -27.31 -20.24
CA CYS A 53 10.26 -25.95 -20.24
C CYS A 53 11.36 -24.91 -20.02
N TYR A 54 11.04 -23.63 -20.28
CA TYR A 54 11.83 -22.52 -19.75
C TYR A 54 11.28 -22.10 -18.38
N GLU A 55 12.13 -21.59 -17.49
CA GLU A 55 11.71 -21.10 -16.16
C GLU A 55 10.52 -20.14 -16.26
N ALA A 56 10.58 -19.16 -17.18
CA ALA A 56 9.50 -18.20 -17.38
C ALA A 56 8.16 -18.84 -17.80
N ILE A 57 8.20 -19.98 -18.48
CA ILE A 57 7.00 -20.75 -18.84
C ILE A 57 6.47 -21.50 -17.62
N CYS A 58 7.35 -22.05 -16.78
CA CYS A 58 6.95 -22.65 -15.52
C CYS A 58 6.25 -21.63 -14.61
N SER A 59 6.81 -20.44 -14.43
CA SER A 59 6.17 -19.37 -13.65
C SER A 59 4.81 -19.00 -14.23
N ALA A 60 4.68 -18.89 -15.56
CA ALA A 60 3.40 -18.59 -16.21
C ALA A 60 2.35 -19.69 -15.99
N TYR A 61 2.74 -20.96 -15.94
CA TYR A 61 1.83 -22.03 -15.58
C TYR A 61 1.39 -21.97 -14.12
N THR A 62 2.28 -21.59 -13.20
CA THR A 62 1.92 -21.36 -11.80
C THR A 62 0.93 -20.18 -11.68
N GLU A 63 1.15 -19.08 -12.42
CA GLU A 63 0.20 -17.96 -12.51
C GLU A 63 -1.18 -18.45 -12.98
N GLU A 64 -1.24 -19.21 -14.06
CA GLU A 64 -2.49 -19.73 -14.61
C GLU A 64 -3.22 -20.64 -13.61
N GLN A 65 -2.50 -21.51 -12.90
CA GLN A 65 -3.10 -22.39 -11.89
C GLN A 65 -3.65 -21.61 -10.70
N ILE A 66 -2.94 -20.58 -10.23
CA ILE A 66 -3.45 -19.67 -9.20
C ILE A 66 -4.76 -19.02 -9.67
N GLU A 67 -4.78 -18.48 -10.88
CA GLU A 67 -5.95 -17.81 -11.44
C GLU A 67 -7.15 -18.73 -11.59
N ARG A 68 -6.91 -19.93 -12.12
CA ARG A 68 -7.96 -20.91 -12.42
C ARG A 68 -8.53 -21.55 -11.17
N ASP A 69 -7.67 -21.98 -10.24
CA ASP A 69 -8.06 -22.91 -9.18
C ASP A 69 -8.08 -22.27 -7.78
N ILE A 70 -7.22 -21.29 -7.51
CA ILE A 70 -7.09 -20.70 -6.16
C ILE A 70 -7.91 -19.42 -6.02
N LEU A 71 -7.82 -18.50 -6.98
CA LEU A 71 -8.53 -17.21 -6.91
C LEU A 71 -10.05 -17.34 -6.72
N PRO A 72 -10.76 -18.29 -7.36
CA PRO A 72 -12.19 -18.49 -7.11
C PRO A 72 -12.51 -18.79 -5.64
N GLU A 73 -11.61 -19.49 -4.94
CA GLU A 73 -11.78 -19.89 -3.54
C GLU A 73 -11.39 -18.76 -2.57
N VAL A 74 -10.16 -18.24 -2.67
CA VAL A 74 -9.68 -17.22 -1.73
C VAL A 74 -10.39 -15.87 -1.89
N SER A 75 -10.97 -15.58 -3.06
CA SER A 75 -11.74 -14.35 -3.27
C SER A 75 -13.06 -14.30 -2.49
N LYS A 76 -13.50 -15.43 -1.92
CA LYS A 76 -14.65 -15.52 -1.00
C LYS A 76 -14.35 -14.91 0.38
N ILE A 77 -13.08 -14.72 0.73
CA ILE A 77 -12.65 -14.14 2.02
C ILE A 77 -13.23 -12.72 2.17
N PRO A 78 -13.93 -12.40 3.27
CA PRO A 78 -14.46 -11.08 3.54
C PRO A 78 -13.37 -10.01 3.46
N GLY A 79 -13.63 -8.96 2.70
CA GLY A 79 -12.65 -7.89 2.52
C GLY A 79 -11.46 -8.23 1.63
N TRP A 80 -11.45 -9.37 0.90
CA TRP A 80 -10.37 -9.73 -0.04
C TRP A 80 -9.88 -8.57 -0.90
N LYS A 81 -10.81 -7.82 -1.50
CA LYS A 81 -10.53 -6.67 -2.36
C LYS A 81 -9.85 -5.48 -1.64
N LYS A 82 -9.87 -5.47 -0.31
CA LYS A 82 -9.24 -4.46 0.55
C LYS A 82 -7.88 -4.93 1.09
N LEU A 83 -7.50 -6.19 0.93
CA LEU A 83 -6.14 -6.64 1.18
C LEU A 83 -5.23 -6.14 0.05
N GLY A 84 -3.99 -5.78 0.38
CA GLY A 84 -3.00 -5.43 -0.64
C GLY A 84 -2.35 -6.67 -1.23
N ALA A 85 -1.35 -6.44 -2.08
CA ALA A 85 -0.70 -7.48 -2.85
C ALA A 85 -0.01 -8.54 -1.97
N CYS A 86 0.63 -8.10 -0.89
CA CYS A 86 1.44 -8.94 -0.01
C CYS A 86 0.55 -9.87 0.82
N ARG A 87 -0.54 -9.34 1.42
CA ARG A 87 -1.50 -10.14 2.18
C ARG A 87 -2.26 -11.12 1.30
N GLN A 88 -2.66 -10.71 0.10
CA GLN A 88 -3.26 -11.63 -0.87
C GLN A 88 -2.29 -12.72 -1.29
N ALA A 89 -1.02 -12.38 -1.56
CA ALA A 89 0.00 -13.36 -1.93
C ALA A 89 0.27 -14.38 -0.83
N ALA A 90 0.37 -13.93 0.42
CA ALA A 90 0.54 -14.82 1.58
C ALA A 90 -0.62 -15.82 1.69
N LEU A 91 -1.87 -15.39 1.52
CA LEU A 91 -3.03 -16.28 1.56
C LEU A 91 -3.11 -17.23 0.35
N ILE A 92 -2.67 -16.80 -0.85
CA ILE A 92 -2.57 -17.69 -2.02
C ILE A 92 -1.50 -18.76 -1.79
N SER A 93 -0.33 -18.39 -1.26
CA SER A 93 0.72 -19.35 -0.89
C SER A 93 0.24 -20.31 0.20
N PHE A 94 -0.49 -19.82 1.20
CA PHE A 94 -1.09 -20.64 2.24
C PHE A 94 -2.09 -21.64 1.66
N ALA A 95 -2.99 -21.17 0.79
CA ALA A 95 -3.97 -22.01 0.09
C ALA A 95 -3.29 -23.07 -0.79
N TRP A 96 -2.19 -22.73 -1.47
CA TRP A 96 -1.41 -23.70 -2.24
C TRP A 96 -0.94 -24.87 -1.38
N ASN A 97 -0.50 -24.58 -0.15
CA ASN A 97 0.01 -25.58 0.79
C ASN A 97 -1.07 -26.41 1.48
N MET A 98 -2.13 -25.73 1.93
CA MET A 98 -3.11 -26.26 2.88
C MET A 98 -4.42 -26.70 2.21
N GLY A 99 -4.58 -26.39 0.92
CA GLY A 99 -5.78 -26.64 0.13
C GLY A 99 -6.46 -25.33 -0.30
N TYR A 100 -6.90 -25.29 -1.56
CA TYR A 100 -7.40 -24.05 -2.19
C TYR A 100 -8.64 -23.50 -1.48
N ASP A 101 -9.47 -24.40 -0.96
CA ASP A 101 -10.72 -24.17 -0.25
C ASP A 101 -10.55 -24.04 1.29
N PHE A 102 -9.33 -23.77 1.79
CA PHE A 102 -9.06 -23.73 3.24
C PHE A 102 -10.05 -22.85 4.01
N TYR A 103 -10.51 -21.74 3.40
CA TYR A 103 -11.42 -20.79 4.06
C TYR A 103 -12.80 -21.38 4.36
N GLU A 104 -13.19 -22.50 3.75
CA GLU A 104 -14.47 -23.17 4.01
C GLU A 104 -14.34 -24.35 4.98
N LYS A 105 -13.11 -24.72 5.39
CA LYS A 105 -12.86 -25.91 6.21
C LYS A 105 -12.76 -25.58 7.71
N ALA A 106 -13.40 -26.41 8.53
CA ALA A 106 -13.49 -26.20 9.98
C ALA A 106 -12.12 -26.15 10.68
N GLU A 107 -11.10 -26.85 10.18
CA GLU A 107 -9.76 -26.79 10.78
C GLU A 107 -9.08 -25.40 10.69
N TYR A 108 -9.60 -24.48 9.87
CA TYR A 108 -9.08 -23.10 9.74
C TYR A 108 -9.99 -22.05 10.39
N GLU A 109 -10.90 -22.44 11.28
CA GLU A 109 -11.87 -21.55 11.93
C GLU A 109 -11.21 -20.29 12.54
N THR A 110 -10.12 -20.44 13.29
CA THR A 110 -9.42 -19.28 13.88
C THR A 110 -8.88 -18.30 12.83
N LEU A 111 -8.38 -18.81 11.69
CA LEU A 111 -7.95 -17.96 10.58
C LEU A 111 -9.15 -17.30 9.88
N GLN A 112 -10.28 -18.00 9.75
CA GLN A 112 -11.50 -17.42 9.19
C GLN A 112 -12.03 -16.28 10.04
N GLU A 113 -12.06 -16.45 11.37
CA GLU A 113 -12.54 -15.46 12.33
C GLU A 113 -11.71 -14.17 12.27
N VAL A 114 -10.38 -14.28 12.34
CA VAL A 114 -9.50 -13.10 12.28
C VAL A 114 -9.59 -12.38 10.92
N LEU A 115 -9.74 -13.11 9.81
CA LEU A 115 -9.88 -12.50 8.49
C LEU A 115 -11.21 -11.76 8.34
N LYS A 116 -12.29 -12.34 8.86
CA LYS A 116 -13.61 -11.72 8.91
C LYS A 116 -13.59 -10.48 9.80
N GLU A 117 -12.99 -10.58 10.98
CA GLU A 117 -12.85 -9.46 11.90
C GLU A 117 -12.03 -8.33 11.29
N GLY A 118 -10.86 -8.64 10.73
CA GLY A 118 -9.97 -7.69 10.05
C GLY A 118 -10.66 -6.92 8.92
N SER A 119 -11.64 -7.54 8.25
CA SER A 119 -12.41 -6.89 7.18
C SER A 119 -13.28 -5.72 7.68
N ILE A 120 -13.54 -5.69 8.99
CA ILE A 120 -14.33 -4.70 9.72
C ILE A 120 -13.42 -3.81 10.60
N ARG A 121 -12.48 -4.42 11.33
CA ARG A 121 -11.50 -3.80 12.23
C ARG A 121 -10.08 -4.12 11.75
N PRO A 122 -9.49 -3.29 10.87
CA PRO A 122 -8.23 -3.57 10.21
C PRO A 122 -7.08 -4.01 11.12
N GLU A 123 -7.04 -3.51 12.36
CA GLU A 123 -6.03 -3.87 13.37
C GLU A 123 -6.07 -5.35 13.79
N ALA A 124 -7.20 -6.05 13.61
CA ALA A 124 -7.27 -7.49 13.89
C ALA A 124 -6.39 -8.32 12.94
N TYR A 125 -6.05 -7.78 11.76
CA TYR A 125 -5.14 -8.45 10.84
C TYR A 125 -3.72 -8.63 11.40
N GLU A 126 -3.36 -7.96 12.48
CA GLU A 126 -2.04 -8.14 13.12
C GLU A 126 -1.92 -9.50 13.84
N ASP A 127 -3.04 -10.14 14.19
CA ASP A 127 -3.03 -11.49 14.81
C ASP A 127 -2.78 -12.61 13.79
N VAL A 128 -2.89 -12.33 12.48
CA VAL A 128 -2.78 -13.34 11.42
C VAL A 128 -1.39 -13.99 11.40
N GLU A 129 -0.32 -13.27 11.69
CA GLU A 129 1.03 -13.85 11.74
C GLU A 129 1.12 -14.98 12.79
N TYR A 130 0.61 -14.70 13.99
CA TYR A 130 0.55 -15.70 15.05
C TYR A 130 -0.35 -16.87 14.64
N ILE A 131 -1.51 -16.60 14.05
CA ILE A 131 -2.46 -17.64 13.63
C ILE A 131 -1.87 -18.53 12.52
N LEU A 132 -1.18 -17.95 11.53
CA LEU A 132 -0.47 -18.71 10.49
C LEU A 132 0.56 -19.66 11.10
N SER A 133 1.28 -19.22 12.13
CA SER A 133 2.29 -20.05 12.81
C SER A 133 1.71 -21.33 13.43
N LEU A 134 0.40 -21.38 13.71
CA LEU A 134 -0.27 -22.57 14.25
C LEU A 134 -0.36 -23.71 13.23
N TYR A 135 -0.32 -23.39 11.93
CA TYR A 135 -0.40 -24.34 10.81
C TYR A 135 1.00 -24.80 10.35
N SER A 136 1.85 -25.12 11.32
CA SER A 136 3.24 -25.57 11.15
C SER A 136 3.44 -27.07 11.44
N LYS A 137 2.34 -27.79 11.74
CA LYS A 137 2.37 -29.19 12.15
C LYS A 137 1.81 -30.14 11.09
N SER A 138 2.33 -31.36 11.08
CA SER A 138 1.72 -32.52 10.40
C SER A 138 1.70 -33.72 11.34
N ALA A 139 0.59 -34.46 11.39
CA ALA A 139 0.38 -35.58 12.31
C ALA A 139 0.70 -35.27 13.80
N GLY A 140 0.55 -34.01 14.22
CA GLY A 140 0.82 -33.55 15.59
C GLY A 140 2.27 -33.10 15.85
N GLU A 141 3.19 -33.32 14.92
CA GLU A 141 4.59 -32.94 15.03
C GLU A 141 4.90 -31.64 14.26
N GLN A 142 5.77 -30.81 14.83
CA GLN A 142 6.27 -29.61 14.17
C GLN A 142 7.20 -29.98 13.02
N LEU A 143 6.95 -29.43 11.84
CA LEU A 143 7.80 -29.65 10.66
C LEU A 143 8.63 -28.40 10.36
N PRO A 144 9.98 -28.47 10.39
CA PRO A 144 10.84 -27.31 10.14
C PRO A 144 10.54 -26.58 8.82
N GLY A 145 10.20 -27.33 7.76
CA GLY A 145 9.82 -26.75 6.47
C GLY A 145 8.52 -25.94 6.53
N LEU A 146 7.50 -26.43 7.26
CA LEU A 146 6.25 -25.67 7.44
C LEU A 146 6.44 -24.47 8.36
N MET A 147 7.26 -24.59 9.41
CA MET A 147 7.62 -23.45 10.26
C MET A 147 8.27 -22.33 9.43
N TYR A 148 9.24 -22.68 8.59
CA TYR A 148 9.90 -21.72 7.70
C TYR A 148 8.91 -21.10 6.69
N ARG A 149 8.03 -21.92 6.10
CA ARG A 149 7.00 -21.43 5.17
C ARG A 149 6.04 -20.44 5.83
N ARG A 150 5.53 -20.76 7.03
CA ARG A 150 4.63 -19.87 7.78
C ARG A 150 5.33 -18.58 8.19
N GLU A 151 6.60 -18.64 8.58
CA GLU A 151 7.39 -17.43 8.87
C GLU A 151 7.50 -16.52 7.64
N ILE A 152 7.84 -17.07 6.47
CA ILE A 152 7.97 -16.27 5.24
C ILE A 152 6.63 -15.70 4.78
N GLU A 153 5.53 -16.46 4.88
CA GLU A 153 4.19 -15.95 4.58
C GLU A 153 3.76 -14.85 5.57
N SER A 154 4.07 -15.01 6.86
CA SER A 154 3.89 -13.95 7.87
C SER A 154 4.74 -12.71 7.57
N ASN A 155 5.99 -12.90 7.13
CA ASN A 155 6.88 -11.82 6.71
C ASN A 155 6.29 -11.03 5.53
N GLU A 156 5.69 -11.72 4.56
CA GLU A 156 4.98 -11.06 3.46
C GLU A 156 3.71 -10.37 3.97
N TRP A 157 2.94 -11.00 4.85
CA TRP A 157 1.71 -10.43 5.43
C TRP A 157 1.94 -9.10 6.16
N ARG A 158 2.99 -9.01 6.99
CA ARG A 158 3.28 -7.82 7.82
C ARG A 158 3.80 -6.61 7.04
N LYS A 159 4.16 -6.77 5.76
CA LYS A 159 4.51 -5.63 4.89
C LYS A 159 3.35 -4.64 4.74
N GLU A 160 2.13 -5.10 5.03
CA GLU A 160 0.90 -4.29 5.04
C GLU A 160 0.31 -4.15 6.45
N SER A 161 1.16 -4.23 7.49
CA SER A 161 0.76 -4.09 8.88
C SER A 161 0.01 -2.80 9.15
N VAL A 162 -1.02 -2.93 9.98
CA VAL A 162 -1.89 -1.86 10.41
C VAL A 162 -1.37 -1.33 11.75
N LYS A 163 -0.51 -0.33 11.69
CA LYS A 163 -0.08 0.39 12.89
C LYS A 163 -1.11 1.47 13.27
N PRO A 164 -1.35 1.72 14.58
CA PRO A 164 -2.16 2.86 15.00
C PRO A 164 -1.52 4.18 14.54
N ILE A 165 -2.29 5.02 13.86
CA ILE A 165 -1.88 6.37 13.49
C ILE A 165 -2.47 7.33 14.52
N HIS A 166 -1.61 8.06 15.21
CA HIS A 166 -2.00 9.04 16.21
C HIS A 166 -2.13 10.41 15.54
N LEU A 167 -3.34 10.91 15.40
CA LEU A 167 -3.62 12.23 14.83
C LEU A 167 -4.03 13.18 15.95
N PHE A 168 -3.59 14.44 15.89
CA PHE A 168 -4.15 15.51 16.70
C PHE A 168 -4.76 16.58 15.82
N ALA A 169 -5.83 17.20 16.29
CA ALA A 169 -6.45 18.32 15.61
C ALA A 169 -5.56 19.56 15.74
N SER A 170 -5.10 20.12 14.61
CA SER A 170 -4.29 21.35 14.62
C SER A 170 -5.12 22.63 14.76
N GLN A 171 -6.44 22.49 14.73
CA GLN A 171 -7.44 23.53 14.93
C GLN A 171 -8.78 22.85 15.24
N ASP A 172 -9.74 23.61 15.75
CA ASP A 172 -11.13 23.15 15.92
C ASP A 172 -11.66 22.58 14.60
N THR A 173 -12.24 21.38 14.67
CA THR A 173 -12.65 20.63 13.49
C THR A 173 -13.79 19.67 13.81
N TYR A 174 -14.15 18.82 12.85
CA TYR A 174 -15.22 17.84 13.01
C TYR A 174 -14.83 16.48 12.43
N LEU A 175 -15.26 15.41 13.11
CA LEU A 175 -15.50 14.13 12.45
C LEU A 175 -16.82 14.20 11.70
N LYS A 176 -16.88 13.69 10.47
CA LYS A 176 -18.02 13.85 9.55
C LYS A 176 -18.57 12.50 9.11
N LYS A 177 -19.90 12.38 8.96
CA LYS A 177 -20.55 11.17 8.43
C LYS A 177 -20.53 11.09 6.90
N ALA A 178 -20.28 12.19 6.22
CA ALA A 178 -20.08 12.27 4.78
C ALA A 178 -18.93 13.24 4.46
N PRO A 179 -18.20 13.06 3.33
CA PRO A 179 -17.08 13.91 2.94
C PRO A 179 -17.57 15.21 2.29
N ILE A 180 -18.24 16.05 3.09
CA ILE A 180 -18.77 17.36 2.67
C ILE A 180 -18.50 18.40 3.75
N GLU A 181 -18.73 19.67 3.45
CA GLU A 181 -18.52 20.77 4.41
C GLU A 181 -19.38 20.57 5.68
N GLU A 182 -18.82 20.89 6.84
CA GLU A 182 -19.48 20.72 8.15
C GLU A 182 -20.79 21.50 8.26
N LYS A 183 -20.90 22.61 7.53
CA LYS A 183 -22.10 23.46 7.46
C LYS A 183 -23.26 22.78 6.72
N GLN A 184 -22.96 21.78 5.89
CA GLN A 184 -23.95 21.00 5.15
C GLN A 184 -24.42 19.77 5.95
N LEU A 185 -23.75 19.45 7.06
CA LEU A 185 -24.07 18.33 7.92
C LEU A 185 -24.97 18.77 9.08
N SER A 186 -25.95 17.91 9.40
CA SER A 186 -26.74 18.05 10.63
C SER A 186 -25.86 17.77 11.86
N GLU A 187 -26.36 18.12 13.05
CA GLU A 187 -25.65 17.83 14.32
C GLU A 187 -25.43 16.33 14.57
N TYR A 188 -26.24 15.44 13.97
CA TYR A 188 -26.00 14.00 14.00
C TYR A 188 -24.98 13.53 12.93
N GLY A 189 -24.79 14.35 11.90
CA GLY A 189 -23.89 14.09 10.79
C GLY A 189 -22.44 14.48 11.06
N LYS A 190 -22.16 15.13 12.19
CA LYS A 190 -20.83 15.59 12.58
C LYS A 190 -20.60 15.44 14.08
N GLN A 191 -19.35 15.39 14.50
CA GLN A 191 -18.95 15.41 15.90
C GLN A 191 -17.82 16.42 16.03
N PHE A 192 -18.00 17.43 16.89
CA PHE A 192 -16.99 18.45 17.16
C PHE A 192 -15.76 17.84 17.82
N ILE A 193 -14.60 18.37 17.45
CA ILE A 193 -13.28 18.02 17.96
C ILE A 193 -12.55 19.33 18.27
N GLU A 194 -12.07 19.46 19.50
CA GLU A 194 -11.30 20.62 19.94
C GLU A 194 -9.86 20.54 19.42
N VAL A 195 -9.22 21.69 19.20
CA VAL A 195 -7.78 21.73 18.94
C VAL A 195 -6.99 20.94 20.01
N GLU A 196 -5.94 20.24 19.58
CA GLU A 196 -5.12 19.30 20.38
C GLU A 196 -5.81 17.98 20.79
N ASP A 197 -7.09 17.77 20.52
CA ASP A 197 -7.73 16.47 20.74
C ASP A 197 -7.05 15.38 19.89
N GLU A 198 -6.82 14.22 20.52
CA GLU A 198 -6.15 13.08 19.89
C GLU A 198 -7.17 12.07 19.35
N LEU A 199 -6.92 11.62 18.12
CA LEU A 199 -7.65 10.57 17.44
C LEU A 199 -6.69 9.46 17.00
N VAL A 200 -6.92 8.25 17.51
CA VAL A 200 -6.16 7.07 17.11
C VAL A 200 -6.94 6.30 16.05
N VAL A 201 -6.35 6.12 14.87
CA VAL A 201 -7.00 5.45 13.73
C VAL A 201 -6.22 4.21 13.30
N SER A 202 -6.93 3.14 12.96
CA SER A 202 -6.34 1.93 12.36
C SER A 202 -6.32 1.97 10.84
N ARG A 203 -7.00 2.94 10.23
CA ARG A 203 -6.93 3.13 8.78
C ARG A 203 -7.25 4.56 8.41
N LEU A 204 -6.50 5.09 7.47
CA LEU A 204 -6.79 6.33 6.76
C LEU A 204 -6.84 6.00 5.26
N GLU A 205 -7.96 6.32 4.64
CA GLU A 205 -8.25 6.09 3.23
C GLU A 205 -8.51 7.44 2.57
N GLU A 206 -7.53 7.91 1.80
CA GLU A 206 -7.63 9.13 1.01
C GLU A 206 -8.81 9.07 0.01
N ILE A 207 -9.48 10.21 -0.19
CA ILE A 207 -10.40 10.40 -1.31
C ILE A 207 -9.66 11.17 -2.40
N ALA A 208 -9.43 10.51 -3.54
CA ALA A 208 -8.61 11.09 -4.61
C ALA A 208 -9.12 12.46 -5.05
N GLY A 209 -8.25 13.47 -4.91
CA GLY A 209 -8.56 14.85 -5.28
C GLY A 209 -9.51 15.56 -4.32
N ASP A 210 -9.84 15.03 -3.16
CA ASP A 210 -10.60 15.71 -2.10
C ASP A 210 -9.70 15.87 -0.86
N ASN A 211 -9.95 16.89 -0.03
CA ASN A 211 -9.22 17.05 1.23
C ASN A 211 -9.73 16.10 2.32
N HIS A 212 -10.92 15.53 2.10
CA HIS A 212 -11.47 14.57 3.01
C HIS A 212 -10.78 13.22 2.89
N SER A 213 -10.48 12.64 4.04
CA SER A 213 -10.04 11.25 4.14
C SER A 213 -11.03 10.48 5.01
N LYS A 214 -11.33 9.25 4.60
CA LYS A 214 -12.11 8.34 5.41
C LYS A 214 -11.18 7.66 6.41
N ILE A 215 -11.62 7.56 7.66
CA ILE A 215 -10.86 6.92 8.72
C ILE A 215 -11.65 5.77 9.35
N THR A 216 -10.93 4.80 9.90
CA THR A 216 -11.46 3.79 10.81
C THR A 216 -10.83 4.01 12.19
N VAL A 217 -11.67 4.24 13.20
CA VAL A 217 -11.19 4.53 14.56
C VAL A 217 -10.67 3.25 15.20
N PHE A 218 -9.46 3.32 15.74
CA PHE A 218 -8.78 2.17 16.33
C PHE A 218 -9.61 1.53 17.46
N GLY A 219 -9.66 0.20 17.49
CA GLY A 219 -10.43 -0.56 18.47
C GLY A 219 -11.93 -0.55 18.21
N SER A 220 -12.40 0.04 17.10
CA SER A 220 -13.82 0.18 16.78
C SER A 220 -14.09 -0.12 15.29
N SER A 221 -15.33 -0.50 14.98
CA SER A 221 -15.79 -0.60 13.59
C SER A 221 -16.32 0.72 13.02
N LYS A 222 -16.24 1.82 13.80
CA LYS A 222 -16.78 3.11 13.39
C LYS A 222 -15.88 3.77 12.36
N THR A 223 -16.50 4.23 11.28
CA THR A 223 -15.85 5.04 10.26
C THR A 223 -16.38 6.47 10.28
N TRP A 224 -15.49 7.39 9.93
CA TRP A 224 -15.76 8.82 9.82
C TRP A 224 -14.99 9.39 8.63
N TYR A 225 -15.33 10.60 8.24
CA TYR A 225 -14.53 11.42 7.34
C TYR A 225 -13.90 12.55 8.15
N ILE A 226 -12.66 12.88 7.83
CA ILE A 226 -11.92 14.01 8.39
C ILE A 226 -11.49 14.93 7.27
N ASP A 227 -11.33 16.22 7.55
CA ASP A 227 -10.66 17.16 6.66
C ASP A 227 -9.15 17.11 6.93
N GLN A 228 -8.39 16.40 6.11
CA GLN A 228 -7.00 16.01 6.37
C GLN A 228 -6.07 17.19 6.73
N PRO A 229 -6.15 18.38 6.09
CA PRO A 229 -5.44 19.59 6.51
C PRO A 229 -5.66 20.05 7.96
N HIS A 230 -6.72 19.61 8.65
CA HIS A 230 -6.97 19.95 10.06
C HIS A 230 -6.31 18.98 11.04
N TRP A 231 -5.68 17.91 10.54
CA TRP A 231 -5.08 16.87 11.36
C TRP A 231 -3.58 16.79 11.12
N ARG A 232 -2.84 16.55 12.19
CA ARG A 232 -1.40 16.34 12.14
C ARG A 232 -1.09 15.02 12.80
N GLU A 233 -0.18 14.27 12.20
CA GLU A 233 0.36 13.10 12.85
C GLU A 233 1.16 13.55 14.07
N LYS A 234 0.77 13.04 15.23
CA LYS A 234 1.62 13.04 16.41
C LYS A 234 2.70 12.01 16.14
N ILE A 235 3.79 12.45 15.49
CA ILE A 235 4.99 11.64 15.36
C ILE A 235 5.35 11.24 16.79
N ALA A 236 5.18 9.96 17.11
CA ALA A 236 5.43 9.43 18.45
C ALA A 236 6.82 9.94 18.85
N THR A 237 6.84 10.87 19.80
CA THR A 237 8.05 11.58 20.23
C THR A 237 9.10 10.54 20.58
N ASN A 238 10.16 10.42 19.77
CA ASN A 238 11.54 10.05 20.14
C ASN A 238 12.41 9.40 19.04
N PHE A 239 12.18 9.65 17.76
CA PHE A 239 13.26 9.42 16.80
C PHE A 239 13.44 10.64 15.90
N VAL A 240 14.58 11.30 16.07
CA VAL A 240 15.28 11.84 14.92
C VAL A 240 15.57 10.61 14.05
N THR A 241 14.60 10.18 13.24
CA THR A 241 14.83 9.20 12.18
C THR A 241 15.74 9.90 11.19
N LYS A 242 17.04 9.77 11.42
CA LYS A 242 18.04 10.08 10.42
C LYS A 242 17.67 9.23 9.22
N LYS A 243 17.43 9.87 8.07
CA LYS A 243 17.22 9.18 6.79
C LYS A 243 18.28 8.09 6.66
N ALA A 244 17.84 6.84 6.59
CA ALA A 244 18.71 5.69 6.31
C ALA A 244 19.19 5.76 4.86
N ASP A 245 20.23 5.00 4.52
CA ASP A 245 20.75 4.97 3.14
C ASP A 245 19.70 4.42 2.16
N ASN A 246 18.85 3.51 2.63
CA ASN A 246 17.72 2.93 1.90
C ASN A 246 16.40 3.21 2.65
N VAL A 247 15.31 3.36 1.90
CA VAL A 247 13.96 3.58 2.44
C VAL A 247 13.29 2.23 2.69
N ASP A 248 12.81 1.99 3.91
CA ASP A 248 11.93 0.86 4.19
C ASP A 248 10.46 1.28 4.00
N TRP A 249 9.92 0.98 2.82
CA TRP A 249 8.55 1.29 2.44
C TRP A 249 7.47 0.58 3.28
N ASN A 250 7.83 -0.35 4.16
CA ASN A 250 6.90 -1.02 5.07
C ASN A 250 6.80 -0.31 6.43
N ILE A 251 7.62 0.71 6.68
CA ILE A 251 7.63 1.51 7.91
C ILE A 251 7.13 2.91 7.55
N LEU A 252 5.86 3.21 7.86
CA LEU A 252 5.25 4.50 7.53
C LEU A 252 6.01 5.69 8.16
N GLU A 253 6.69 5.48 9.28
CA GLU A 253 7.49 6.49 9.97
C GLU A 253 8.88 6.72 9.36
N ASP A 254 9.32 5.85 8.45
CA ASP A 254 10.62 5.98 7.79
C ASP A 254 10.63 7.16 6.79
N ARG A 255 11.83 7.61 6.42
CA ARG A 255 12.07 8.85 5.68
C ARG A 255 12.39 8.58 4.22
N VAL A 256 11.52 9.06 3.32
CA VAL A 256 11.82 9.09 1.88
C VAL A 256 12.76 10.27 1.56
N GLY A 257 12.50 11.42 2.19
CA GLY A 257 13.32 12.63 2.17
C GLY A 257 13.66 13.10 3.58
N ASN A 258 14.31 14.25 3.71
CA ASN A 258 14.56 14.89 5.00
C ASN A 258 13.25 15.23 5.73
N TYR A 259 12.21 15.53 4.96
CA TYR A 259 10.96 16.06 5.49
C TYR A 259 9.73 15.19 5.25
N LEU A 260 9.75 14.32 4.23
CA LEU A 260 8.65 13.39 3.92
C LEU A 260 8.84 12.04 4.57
N THR A 261 7.78 11.53 5.18
CA THR A 261 7.70 10.13 5.62
C THR A 261 7.16 9.22 4.52
N VAL A 262 7.38 7.91 4.66
CA VAL A 262 6.73 6.88 3.84
C VAL A 262 5.21 7.00 3.96
N GLY A 263 4.68 7.25 5.16
CA GLY A 263 3.26 7.48 5.43
C GLY A 263 2.69 8.62 4.59
N GLU A 264 3.32 9.79 4.59
CA GLU A 264 2.87 10.92 3.76
C GLU A 264 2.92 10.59 2.27
N VAL A 265 3.97 9.92 1.79
CA VAL A 265 4.13 9.59 0.37
C VAL A 265 3.10 8.55 -0.09
N LEU A 266 2.83 7.53 0.74
CA LEU A 266 1.85 6.47 0.46
C LEU A 266 0.43 6.84 0.90
N GLN A 267 0.23 8.04 1.46
CA GLN A 267 -1.04 8.49 2.06
C GLN A 267 -1.57 7.49 3.11
N TYR A 268 -0.64 7.00 3.94
CA TYR A 268 -0.87 6.09 5.06
C TYR A 268 -1.51 4.74 4.68
N ASP A 269 -1.39 4.37 3.41
CA ASP A 269 -1.80 3.07 2.90
C ASP A 269 -0.58 2.23 2.53
N PRO A 270 -0.14 1.29 3.41
CA PRO A 270 1.05 0.47 3.13
C PRO A 270 0.87 -0.44 1.92
N ARG A 271 -0.37 -0.69 1.47
CA ARG A 271 -0.65 -1.46 0.25
C ARG A 271 -0.14 -0.76 -1.02
N ARG A 272 0.14 0.55 -0.93
CA ARG A 272 0.69 1.36 -2.02
C ARG A 272 2.21 1.33 -2.08
N ALA A 273 2.92 0.60 -1.20
CA ALA A 273 4.38 0.53 -1.26
C ALA A 273 4.87 0.13 -2.67
N PRO A 274 5.85 0.86 -3.26
CA PRO A 274 6.39 0.51 -4.55
C PRO A 274 7.20 -0.78 -4.48
N THR A 275 7.33 -1.49 -5.60
CA THR A 275 8.28 -2.60 -5.69
C THR A 275 9.71 -2.04 -5.61
N GLU A 276 10.56 -2.68 -4.82
CA GLU A 276 11.99 -2.33 -4.71
C GLU A 276 12.68 -2.38 -6.09
N GLY A 277 13.50 -1.38 -6.38
CA GLY A 277 14.20 -1.17 -7.65
C GLY A 277 13.33 -0.63 -8.80
N SER A 278 12.02 -0.50 -8.61
CA SER A 278 11.07 -0.07 -9.63
C SER A 278 11.31 1.37 -10.10
N LYS A 279 10.66 1.74 -11.22
CA LYS A 279 10.72 3.11 -11.71
C LYS A 279 9.96 4.05 -10.76
N GLU A 280 8.85 3.57 -10.22
CA GLU A 280 7.99 4.28 -9.28
C GLU A 280 8.74 4.61 -8.00
N GLU A 281 9.48 3.66 -7.41
CA GLU A 281 10.35 3.92 -6.26
C GLU A 281 11.36 5.04 -6.55
N LYS A 282 12.08 4.94 -7.69
CA LYS A 282 13.07 5.95 -8.08
C LYS A 282 12.43 7.33 -8.26
N ASN A 283 11.23 7.38 -8.83
CA ASN A 283 10.48 8.63 -8.98
C ASN A 283 10.08 9.20 -7.61
N LEU A 284 9.61 8.37 -6.67
CA LEU A 284 9.23 8.80 -5.33
C LEU A 284 10.41 9.38 -4.56
N ILE A 285 11.58 8.75 -4.64
CA ILE A 285 12.81 9.25 -4.03
C ILE A 285 13.23 10.59 -4.65
N GLU A 286 13.20 10.72 -5.97
CA GLU A 286 13.52 11.98 -6.65
C GLU A 286 12.52 13.09 -6.28
N LEU A 287 11.23 12.77 -6.26
CA LEU A 287 10.17 13.69 -5.87
C LEU A 287 10.34 14.18 -4.43
N ALA A 288 10.74 13.30 -3.50
CA ALA A 288 11.05 13.68 -2.14
C ALA A 288 12.26 14.62 -2.05
N ASN A 289 13.31 14.39 -2.85
CA ASN A 289 14.45 15.32 -2.93
C ASN A 289 14.01 16.71 -3.43
N GLN A 290 13.09 16.76 -4.40
CA GLN A 290 12.52 18.03 -4.87
C GLN A 290 11.68 18.73 -3.80
N PHE A 291 10.86 17.97 -3.07
CA PHE A 291 10.09 18.47 -1.94
C PHE A 291 11.00 19.03 -0.84
N ASP A 292 12.10 18.35 -0.52
CA ASP A 292 13.06 18.84 0.47
C ASP A 292 13.62 20.21 0.06
N ALA A 293 14.03 20.36 -1.20
CA ALA A 293 14.54 21.63 -1.72
C ALA A 293 13.49 22.75 -1.71
N ILE A 294 12.21 22.42 -1.96
CA ILE A 294 11.08 23.35 -1.84
C ILE A 294 10.92 23.79 -0.40
N ARG A 295 10.85 22.85 0.56
CA ARG A 295 10.63 23.13 1.98
C ARG A 295 11.78 23.95 2.58
N GLU A 296 13.02 23.62 2.25
CA GLU A 296 14.20 24.41 2.65
C GLU A 296 14.14 25.85 2.14
N ALA A 297 13.78 26.04 0.87
CA ALA A 297 13.77 27.36 0.25
C ALA A 297 12.54 28.20 0.63
N TRP A 298 11.42 27.56 0.95
CA TRP A 298 10.24 28.22 1.50
C TRP A 298 10.50 28.70 2.93
N GLY A 299 11.20 27.89 3.73
CA GLY A 299 11.62 28.25 5.09
C GLY A 299 10.52 28.09 6.15
N ALA A 300 9.38 27.51 5.79
CA ALA A 300 8.27 27.20 6.70
C ALA A 300 7.72 25.78 6.42
N PRO A 301 6.90 25.21 7.33
CA PRO A 301 6.33 23.88 7.12
C PRO A 301 5.43 23.81 5.88
N VAL A 302 5.60 22.74 5.10
CA VAL A 302 4.78 22.37 3.94
C VAL A 302 4.23 20.98 4.22
N GLY A 303 2.92 20.81 4.09
CA GLY A 303 2.22 19.53 4.27
C GLY A 303 1.89 18.87 2.94
N VAL A 304 1.51 17.59 3.00
CA VAL A 304 1.06 16.78 1.86
C VAL A 304 -0.36 16.30 2.09
N VAL A 305 -1.22 16.47 1.08
CA VAL A 305 -2.60 15.94 1.06
C VAL A 305 -2.85 14.95 -0.07
N GLY A 306 -1.87 14.73 -0.95
CA GLY A 306 -1.96 13.75 -2.02
C GLY A 306 -0.59 13.26 -2.46
N GLY A 307 -0.49 11.96 -2.72
CA GLY A 307 0.78 11.27 -2.94
C GLY A 307 0.69 10.15 -3.98
N TYR A 308 1.42 9.06 -3.77
CA TYR A 308 1.45 7.91 -4.67
C TYR A 308 0.09 7.19 -4.67
N ARG A 309 -0.47 6.92 -5.87
CA ARG A 309 -1.79 6.28 -6.05
C ARG A 309 -1.73 5.23 -7.18
N PRO A 310 -1.09 4.06 -6.96
CA PRO A 310 -0.88 3.05 -8.00
C PRO A 310 -2.19 2.49 -8.60
N GLU A 311 -3.29 2.54 -7.85
CA GLU A 311 -4.60 2.02 -8.24
C GLU A 311 -5.41 2.95 -9.17
N GLN A 312 -5.02 4.22 -9.29
CA GLN A 312 -5.79 5.22 -10.04
C GLN A 312 -5.73 4.95 -11.55
N GLN A 313 -6.86 4.78 -12.23
CA GLN A 313 -6.91 4.34 -13.64
C GLN A 313 -6.96 5.51 -14.64
N SER A 314 -6.03 6.47 -14.53
CA SER A 314 -5.89 7.55 -15.52
C SER A 314 -4.56 7.42 -16.27
N ILE A 315 -4.61 7.55 -17.60
CA ILE A 315 -3.47 7.36 -18.51
C ILE A 315 -2.35 8.38 -18.22
N ASP A 316 -2.72 9.61 -17.88
CA ASP A 316 -1.82 10.75 -17.66
C ASP A 316 -1.74 11.21 -16.20
N ASP A 317 -1.92 10.29 -15.27
CA ASP A 317 -1.76 10.58 -13.85
C ASP A 317 -0.32 10.33 -13.37
N TYR A 318 0.32 11.40 -12.91
CA TYR A 318 1.67 11.37 -12.34
C TYR A 318 1.68 10.85 -10.90
N HIS A 319 0.56 10.89 -10.17
CA HIS A 319 0.45 10.25 -8.85
C HIS A 319 0.64 8.74 -8.97
N ARG A 320 0.02 8.10 -9.97
CA ARG A 320 0.20 6.66 -10.25
C ARG A 320 1.64 6.27 -10.60
N LYS A 321 2.43 7.21 -11.11
CA LYS A 321 3.83 6.96 -11.53
C LYS A 321 4.84 7.28 -10.42
N GLY A 322 4.36 7.70 -9.24
CA GLY A 322 5.23 8.16 -8.15
C GLY A 322 5.91 9.49 -8.44
N MET A 323 5.31 10.31 -9.30
CA MET A 323 5.92 11.54 -9.84
C MET A 323 5.20 12.81 -9.40
N ALA A 324 4.15 12.74 -8.59
CA ALA A 324 3.38 13.90 -8.18
C ALA A 324 3.04 13.94 -6.68
N LEU A 325 2.94 15.15 -6.15
CA LEU A 325 2.47 15.46 -4.81
C LEU A 325 1.46 16.62 -4.88
N ASP A 326 0.45 16.55 -4.01
CA ASP A 326 -0.43 17.66 -3.71
C ASP A 326 0.02 18.26 -2.37
N ILE A 327 0.58 19.47 -2.40
CA ILE A 327 1.26 20.09 -1.26
C ILE A 327 0.65 21.43 -0.88
N TYR A 328 0.73 21.81 0.39
CA TYR A 328 0.18 23.07 0.89
C TYR A 328 1.10 23.70 1.95
N PRO A 329 1.20 25.04 2.00
CA PRO A 329 1.88 25.70 3.11
C PRO A 329 1.01 25.59 4.37
N VAL A 330 1.58 25.15 5.48
CA VAL A 330 0.80 24.83 6.69
C VAL A 330 0.20 26.08 7.35
N ASN A 331 0.96 27.19 7.36
CA ASN A 331 0.61 28.41 8.09
C ASN A 331 0.56 29.66 7.19
N ASP A 332 0.57 29.50 5.86
CA ASP A 332 0.60 30.61 4.90
C ASP A 332 -0.48 30.45 3.82
N SER A 333 -0.65 31.47 2.97
CA SER A 333 -1.57 31.41 1.83
C SER A 333 -1.07 30.45 0.75
N VAL A 334 -1.94 29.52 0.33
CA VAL A 334 -1.68 28.63 -0.80
C VAL A 334 -1.46 29.40 -2.10
N GLU A 335 -2.14 30.54 -2.30
CA GLU A 335 -1.96 31.38 -3.49
C GLU A 335 -0.59 32.05 -3.52
N ASP A 336 -0.11 32.52 -2.38
CA ASP A 336 1.22 33.13 -2.24
C ASP A 336 2.31 32.08 -2.49
N PHE A 337 2.14 30.90 -1.89
CA PHE A 337 3.00 29.75 -2.11
C PHE A 337 3.02 29.31 -3.58
N ALA A 338 1.86 29.20 -4.24
CA ALA A 338 1.76 28.87 -5.66
C ALA A 338 2.44 29.91 -6.56
N ARG A 339 2.25 31.21 -6.28
CA ARG A 339 2.92 32.30 -7.02
C ARG A 339 4.44 32.28 -6.81
N TRP A 340 4.90 31.92 -5.62
CA TRP A 340 6.31 31.76 -5.31
C TRP A 340 6.93 30.55 -6.01
N LEU A 341 6.21 29.42 -6.01
CA LEU A 341 6.67 28.14 -6.54
C LEU A 341 6.66 28.11 -8.07
N SER A 342 5.67 28.72 -8.72
CA SER A 342 5.58 28.80 -10.20
C SER A 342 6.77 29.52 -10.85
N LYS A 343 7.50 30.36 -10.10
CA LYS A 343 8.73 31.01 -10.57
C LYS A 343 9.98 30.15 -10.40
N ARG A 344 9.87 29.01 -9.71
CA ARG A 344 10.98 28.16 -9.27
C ARG A 344 10.82 26.70 -9.69
N TRP A 345 9.67 26.31 -10.20
CA TRP A 345 9.34 24.98 -10.67
C TRP A 345 9.22 24.98 -12.19
N ASN A 346 9.87 24.04 -12.87
CA ASN A 346 9.74 23.85 -14.32
C ASN A 346 8.95 22.59 -14.72
N GLY A 347 8.31 21.92 -13.75
CA GLY A 347 7.46 20.76 -13.97
C GLY A 347 6.00 21.13 -14.13
N GLY A 348 5.13 20.12 -14.11
CA GLY A 348 3.71 20.39 -13.98
C GLY A 348 3.43 21.01 -12.61
N ILE A 349 2.64 22.08 -12.62
CA ILE A 349 2.19 22.78 -11.43
C ILE A 349 0.77 23.28 -11.65
N PHE A 350 -0.10 23.07 -10.68
CA PHE A 350 -1.48 23.52 -10.75
C PHE A 350 -2.00 23.91 -9.36
N LEU A 351 -2.59 25.10 -9.23
CA LEU A 351 -3.20 25.56 -7.99
C LEU A 351 -4.65 25.06 -7.91
N GLN A 352 -4.97 24.27 -6.88
CA GLN A 352 -6.33 23.88 -6.53
C GLN A 352 -6.86 24.81 -5.45
N LYS A 353 -7.24 26.03 -5.86
CA LYS A 353 -7.60 27.12 -4.94
C LYS A 353 -8.70 26.73 -3.94
N GLU A 354 -9.76 26.09 -4.43
CA GLU A 354 -10.89 25.68 -3.59
C GLU A 354 -10.51 24.61 -2.57
N LYS A 355 -9.48 23.81 -2.86
CA LYS A 355 -9.00 22.72 -2.01
C LYS A 355 -7.76 23.10 -1.20
N GLY A 356 -7.24 24.32 -1.35
CA GLY A 356 -6.15 24.78 -0.51
C GLY A 356 -4.78 24.12 -0.75
N TYR A 357 -4.55 23.49 -1.91
CA TYR A 357 -3.24 22.89 -2.24
C TYR A 357 -2.71 23.24 -3.64
N VAL A 358 -1.44 22.96 -3.85
CA VAL A 358 -0.74 23.05 -5.13
C VAL A 358 -0.31 21.66 -5.54
N HIS A 359 -0.78 21.21 -6.70
CA HIS A 359 -0.26 20.02 -7.35
C HIS A 359 1.10 20.33 -7.98
N ILE A 360 2.07 19.44 -7.79
CA ILE A 360 3.36 19.45 -8.48
C ILE A 360 3.67 18.07 -9.04
N ASP A 361 4.36 18.04 -10.19
CA ASP A 361 4.92 16.81 -10.70
C ASP A 361 6.29 16.98 -11.37
N ILE A 362 7.07 15.89 -11.35
CA ILE A 362 8.43 15.83 -11.90
C ILE A 362 8.46 15.41 -13.39
N ARG A 363 7.41 15.69 -14.17
CA ARG A 363 7.35 15.35 -15.60
C ARG A 363 8.55 15.91 -16.37
N TYR A 364 9.04 15.15 -17.35
CA TYR A 364 10.22 15.53 -18.15
C TYR A 364 11.48 15.84 -17.32
N HIS A 365 11.66 15.18 -16.17
CA HIS A 365 12.77 15.41 -15.24
C HIS A 365 12.85 16.84 -14.71
N SER A 366 11.69 17.46 -14.50
CA SER A 366 11.60 18.78 -13.90
C SER A 366 12.15 18.82 -12.47
N ARG A 367 12.60 20.01 -12.07
CA ARG A 367 13.29 20.28 -10.82
C ARG A 367 12.92 21.65 -10.26
N PHE A 368 13.05 21.76 -8.95
CA PHE A 368 13.03 23.02 -8.24
C PHE A 368 14.34 23.80 -8.44
N SER A 369 14.23 25.12 -8.56
CA SER A 369 15.34 26.06 -8.60
C SER A 369 15.27 27.02 -7.43
N LYS A 370 16.35 27.09 -6.62
CA LYS A 370 16.44 28.03 -5.49
C LYS A 370 16.30 29.49 -5.93
N ARG A 371 16.77 29.83 -7.14
CA ARG A 371 16.61 31.15 -7.76
C ARG A 371 15.36 31.17 -8.65
N PRO A 372 14.59 32.28 -8.67
CA PRO A 372 13.54 32.47 -9.65
C PRO A 372 14.10 32.30 -11.07
N GLN A 373 13.44 31.50 -11.89
CA GLN A 373 13.75 31.37 -13.31
C GLN A 373 13.31 32.67 -14.00
N GLN A 374 14.17 33.23 -14.86
CA GLN A 374 13.76 34.35 -15.71
C GLN A 374 12.66 33.87 -16.65
N SER A 375 11.50 34.52 -16.63
CA SER A 375 10.34 34.06 -17.38
C SER A 375 10.63 34.07 -18.89
N LEU A 376 10.58 32.91 -19.55
CA LEU A 376 10.38 32.86 -21.00
C LEU A 376 8.91 33.03 -21.39
N LYS A 377 8.00 33.24 -20.42
CA LYS A 377 6.57 33.45 -20.67
C LYS A 377 5.98 34.52 -19.74
N SER A 378 6.18 35.78 -20.12
CA SER A 378 5.09 36.74 -20.06
C SER A 378 4.10 36.38 -21.16
N LEU A 379 3.05 35.60 -20.88
CA LEU A 379 1.86 35.49 -21.73
C LEU A 379 0.75 34.72 -21.00
N ALA A 380 -0.33 35.46 -20.71
CA ALA A 380 -1.66 35.05 -20.27
C ALA A 380 -1.78 34.45 -18.85
N ILE A 381 -2.11 35.33 -17.89
CA ILE A 381 -3.00 35.03 -16.75
C ILE A 381 -4.42 34.95 -17.29
#